data_AF-A0A2V6GPA1-F1
#
_entry.id   AF-A0A2V6GPA1-F1
#
_cell.length_a   1.000
_cell.length_b   1.000
_cell.length_c   1.000
_cell.angle_alpha   90.00
_cell.angle_beta   90.00
_cell.angle_gamma   90.00
#
_symmetry.space_group_name_H-M   'P 1'
#
loop_
_entity.id
_entity.type
_entity.pdbx_description
1 polymer ?
#
loop_
_entity_poly.entity_id
_entity_poly.type
_entity_poly.pdbx_seq_one_letter_code
_entity_poly.pdbx_strand_id
1 'polypeptide(L)'
;MLAVIRRALFGGTDTGASPYDLLLAALGSCTSMTIGFYARKRRWPLENITVSLRHSRIHAADCEDCETKEGKIDRIDLDVQLTGSLIAEQREKLMEIAERCPVHQTLTSEINIKTRAI
;
A
#
# COMPACT_ATOMS: atom_id res chain seq x y z
N MET A 1 7.05 -13.28 4.70
CA MET A 1 6.28 -12.24 3.99
C MET A 1 5.63 -11.37 5.05
N LEU A 2 6.27 -10.25 5.41
CA LEU A 2 5.91 -9.47 6.60
C LEU A 2 5.44 -8.09 6.14
N ALA A 3 4.14 -7.80 6.27
CA ALA A 3 3.67 -6.41 6.18
C ALA A 3 3.94 -5.76 7.55
N VAL A 4 4.83 -4.77 7.59
CA VAL A 4 5.18 -4.05 8.83
C VAL A 4 4.45 -2.72 8.81
N ILE A 5 3.34 -2.62 9.52
CA ILE A 5 2.55 -1.39 9.60
C ILE A 5 3.29 -0.42 10.55
N ARG A 6 3.89 0.64 10.01
CA ARG A 6 4.49 1.71 10.83
C ARG A 6 3.41 2.75 11.12
N ARG A 7 2.81 2.66 12.31
CA ARG A 7 1.73 3.55 12.79
C ARG A 7 2.09 5.04 12.73
N ALA A 8 1.14 5.86 12.27
CA ALA A 8 1.06 7.28 12.61
C ALA A 8 0.03 7.45 13.74
N LEU A 9 0.46 8.08 14.85
CA LEU A 9 -0.35 8.23 16.06
C LEU A 9 -1.47 9.27 15.83
N PHE A 10 -2.73 8.81 15.81
CA PHE A 10 -3.90 9.68 15.95
C PHE A 10 -4.88 9.12 16.99
N GLY A 11 -4.80 9.62 18.22
CA GLY A 11 -5.96 9.93 19.08
C GLY A 11 -6.89 8.80 19.57
N GLY A 12 -6.43 7.55 19.68
CA GLY A 12 -7.21 6.46 20.32
C GLY A 12 -6.57 5.98 21.63
N THR A 13 -7.29 5.21 22.44
CA THR A 13 -6.79 4.59 23.70
C THR A 13 -5.70 3.51 23.48
N ASP A 14 -5.20 3.40 22.26
CA ASP A 14 -4.07 2.57 21.83
C ASP A 14 -4.20 1.06 22.08
N THR A 15 -5.41 0.57 22.35
CA THR A 15 -5.69 -0.85 22.65
C THR A 15 -5.91 -1.73 21.43
N GLY A 16 -5.91 -1.18 20.20
CA GLY A 16 -6.11 -1.95 18.98
C GLY A 16 -5.84 -1.15 17.70
N ALA A 17 -5.76 -1.86 16.57
CA ALA A 17 -5.60 -1.26 15.25
C ALA A 17 -6.80 -0.34 14.93
N SER A 18 -6.53 0.88 14.46
CA SER A 18 -7.56 1.76 13.95
C SER A 18 -8.15 1.21 12.62
N PRO A 19 -9.34 1.66 12.18
CA PRO A 19 -9.86 1.28 10.87
C PRO A 19 -8.90 1.59 9.71
N TYR A 20 -8.17 2.71 9.80
CA TYR A 20 -7.12 3.04 8.82
C TYR A 20 -5.93 2.07 8.91
N ASP A 21 -5.50 1.66 10.11
CA ASP A 21 -4.46 0.64 10.24
C ASP A 21 -4.88 -0.68 9.59
N LEU A 22 -6.15 -1.08 9.71
CA LEU A 22 -6.69 -2.27 9.06
C LEU A 22 -6.74 -2.13 7.54
N LEU A 23 -7.11 -0.95 7.03
CA LEU A 23 -7.07 -0.66 5.59
C LEU A 23 -5.64 -0.73 5.04
N LEU A 24 -4.68 -0.13 5.74
CA LEU A 24 -3.26 -0.19 5.38
C LEU A 24 -2.72 -1.63 5.46
N ALA A 25 -3.15 -2.41 6.46
CA ALA A 25 -2.81 -3.83 6.57
C ALA A 25 -3.27 -4.62 5.34
N ALA A 26 -4.52 -4.39 4.90
CA ALA A 26 -5.09 -5.04 3.72
C ALA A 26 -4.31 -4.68 2.45
N LEU A 27 -4.00 -3.40 2.24
CA LEU A 27 -3.18 -2.94 1.11
C LEU A 27 -1.78 -3.56 1.14
N GLY A 28 -1.06 -3.45 2.26
CA GLY A 28 0.30 -3.97 2.41
C GLY A 28 0.40 -5.48 2.21
N SER A 29 -0.58 -6.22 2.75
CA SER A 29 -0.70 -7.67 2.55
C SER A 29 -0.93 -8.00 1.08
N CYS A 30 -1.87 -7.32 0.42
CA CYS A 30 -2.19 -7.53 -0.98
C CYS A 30 -0.98 -7.28 -1.88
N THR A 31 -0.30 -6.14 -1.70
CA THR A 31 0.94 -5.81 -2.42
C THR A 31 2.00 -6.89 -2.24
N SER A 32 2.26 -7.30 -1.00
CA SER A 32 3.27 -8.32 -0.73
C SER A 32 2.91 -9.69 -1.32
N MET A 33 1.62 -10.07 -1.32
CA MET A 33 1.14 -11.32 -1.92
C MET A 33 1.35 -11.31 -3.43
N THR A 34 1.01 -10.20 -4.09
CA THR A 34 1.12 -10.04 -5.54
C THR A 34 2.58 -10.11 -6.00
N ILE A 35 3.48 -9.38 -5.34
CA ILE A 35 4.93 -9.45 -5.61
C ILE A 35 5.45 -10.88 -5.44
N GLY A 36 5.15 -11.50 -4.29
CA GLY A 36 5.63 -12.85 -3.98
C GLY A 36 5.09 -13.89 -4.97
N PHE A 37 3.83 -13.78 -5.37
CA PHE A 37 3.23 -14.63 -6.40
C PHE A 37 3.96 -14.49 -7.74
N TYR A 38 4.21 -13.26 -8.18
CA TYR A 38 4.90 -12.98 -9.45
C TYR A 38 6.32 -13.54 -9.46
N ALA A 39 7.10 -13.27 -8.41
CA ALA A 39 8.47 -13.76 -8.27
C ALA A 39 8.52 -15.30 -8.30
N ARG A 40 7.63 -15.98 -7.56
CA ARG A 40 7.54 -17.45 -7.57
C ARG A 40 7.21 -18.01 -8.95
N LYS A 41 6.24 -17.41 -9.64
CA LYS A 41 5.84 -17.85 -11.00
C LYS A 41 7.00 -17.77 -11.99
N ARG A 42 7.91 -16.80 -11.81
CA ARG A 42 9.11 -16.63 -12.64
C ARG A 42 10.37 -17.31 -12.08
N ARG A 43 10.27 -17.98 -10.93
CA ARG A 43 11.39 -18.61 -10.21
C ARG A 43 12.52 -17.62 -9.89
N TRP A 44 12.17 -16.38 -9.56
CA TRP A 44 13.15 -15.38 -9.14
C TRP A 44 13.59 -15.59 -7.68
N PRO A 45 14.86 -15.34 -7.35
CA PRO A 45 15.43 -15.59 -6.01
C PRO A 45 15.05 -14.50 -5.00
N LEU A 46 13.76 -14.21 -4.88
CA LEU A 46 13.21 -13.31 -3.86
C LEU A 46 13.01 -14.09 -2.55
N GLU A 47 13.65 -13.64 -1.47
CA GLU A 47 13.63 -14.32 -0.18
C GLU A 47 12.62 -13.70 0.77
N ASN A 48 12.69 -12.38 0.99
CA ASN A 48 11.74 -11.66 1.84
C ASN A 48 11.24 -10.36 1.21
N ILE A 49 10.01 -10.04 1.57
CA ILE A 49 9.31 -8.81 1.25
C ILE A 49 8.89 -8.18 2.57
N THR A 50 9.25 -6.91 2.73
CA THR A 50 8.78 -6.06 3.82
C THR A 50 8.06 -4.87 3.21
N VAL A 51 6.81 -4.63 3.62
CA VAL A 51 6.04 -3.47 3.18
C VAL A 51 5.74 -2.60 4.39
N SER A 52 6.14 -1.32 4.33
CA SER A 52 5.79 -0.32 5.35
C SER A 52 4.83 0.69 4.76
N LEU A 53 3.73 0.97 5.47
CA LEU A 53 2.74 1.95 5.04
C LEU A 53 2.51 3.01 6.09
N ARG A 54 2.21 4.22 5.63
CA ARG A 54 1.78 5.35 6.46
C ARG A 54 0.61 6.07 5.80
N HIS A 55 -0.41 6.42 6.59
CA HIS A 55 -1.48 7.31 6.17
C HIS A 55 -1.25 8.71 6.74
N SER A 56 -1.51 9.72 5.93
CA SER A 56 -1.48 11.14 6.33
C SER A 56 -2.52 11.94 5.56
N ARG A 57 -2.85 13.14 6.06
CA ARG A 57 -3.63 14.13 5.31
C ARG A 57 -2.72 15.29 4.95
N ILE A 58 -2.60 15.57 3.65
CA ILE A 58 -1.78 16.66 3.12
C ILE A 58 -2.67 17.70 2.43
N HIS A 59 -2.16 18.91 2.19
CA HIS A 59 -2.89 19.86 1.35
C HIS A 59 -2.78 19.44 -0.10
N ALA A 60 -3.86 19.61 -0.86
CA ALA A 60 -3.90 19.32 -2.29
C ALA A 60 -2.82 20.07 -3.08
N ALA A 61 -2.49 21.29 -2.65
CA ALA A 61 -1.41 22.10 -3.22
C ALA A 61 -0.02 21.47 -3.05
N ASP A 62 0.18 20.61 -2.06
CA ASP A 62 1.44 19.91 -1.79
C ASP A 62 1.54 18.57 -2.55
N CYS A 63 0.54 18.22 -3.36
CA CYS A 63 0.54 17.02 -4.20
C CYS A 63 0.64 17.38 -5.67
N GLU A 64 1.83 17.21 -6.24
CA GLU A 64 2.10 17.50 -7.66
C GLU A 64 1.22 16.65 -8.59
N ASP A 65 1.08 15.36 -8.28
CA ASP A 65 0.41 14.36 -9.13
C ASP A 65 -1.10 14.21 -8.90
N CYS A 66 -1.71 14.96 -7.97
CA CYS A 66 -3.12 14.81 -7.64
C CYS A 66 -4.03 15.66 -8.54
N GLU A 67 -5.16 15.11 -8.99
CA GLU A 67 -6.17 15.85 -9.77
C GLU A 67 -6.86 16.94 -8.94
N THR A 68 -7.18 16.64 -7.68
CA THR A 68 -7.70 17.62 -6.72
C THR A 68 -6.62 18.64 -6.40
N LYS A 69 -6.90 19.93 -6.63
CA LYS A 69 -5.95 21.04 -6.39
C LYS A 69 -6.28 21.92 -5.19
N GLU A 70 -7.44 21.73 -4.56
CA GLU A 70 -7.87 22.48 -3.38
C GLU A 70 -8.28 21.57 -2.22
N GLY A 71 -8.14 22.06 -0.98
CA GLY A 71 -8.52 21.32 0.22
C GLY A 71 -7.44 20.36 0.74
N LYS A 72 -7.86 19.35 1.52
CA LYS A 72 -6.99 18.29 2.03
C LYS A 72 -7.30 16.98 1.34
N ILE A 73 -6.26 16.22 1.07
CA ILE A 73 -6.36 14.88 0.47
C ILE A 73 -5.72 13.85 1.41
N ASP A 74 -6.25 12.63 1.35
CA ASP A 74 -5.65 11.48 2.01
C ASP A 74 -4.47 10.97 1.18
N ARG A 75 -3.33 10.74 1.83
CA ARG A 75 -2.12 10.18 1.23
C ARG A 75 -1.75 8.91 1.96
N ILE A 76 -1.43 7.87 1.18
CA ILE A 76 -0.84 6.63 1.68
C ILE A 76 0.55 6.50 1.05
N ASP A 77 1.58 6.56 1.89
CA ASP A 77 2.96 6.27 1.49
C ASP A 77 3.22 4.77 1.71
N LEU A 78 3.85 4.13 0.72
CA LEU A 78 4.13 2.69 0.72
C LEU A 78 5.60 2.45 0.34
N ASP A 79 6.38 2.00 1.32
CA ASP A 79 7.78 1.61 1.15
C ASP A 79 7.88 0.09 1.01
N VAL A 80 8.45 -0.40 -0.09
CA VAL A 80 8.70 -1.84 -0.32
C VAL A 80 10.19 -2.13 -0.24
N GLN A 81 10.57 -3.05 0.64
CA GLN A 81 11.91 -3.61 0.68
C GLN A 81 11.88 -5.06 0.19
N LEU A 82 12.71 -5.34 -0.82
CA LEU A 82 12.89 -6.67 -1.41
C LEU A 82 14.30 -7.19 -1.11
N THR A 83 14.40 -8.42 -0.60
CA THR A 83 15.68 -9.08 -0.26
C THR A 83 15.82 -10.41 -1.00
N GLY A 84 17.05 -10.79 -1.30
CA GLY A 84 17.41 -11.93 -2.13
C GLY A 84 18.30 -11.52 -3.31
N SER A 85 18.86 -12.50 -4.01
CA SER A 85 19.84 -12.33 -5.11
C SER A 85 19.21 -11.86 -6.43
N LEU A 86 18.43 -10.78 -6.36
CA LEU A 86 17.74 -10.19 -7.51
C LEU A 86 18.67 -9.26 -8.30
N ILE A 87 18.66 -9.39 -9.63
CA ILE A 87 19.29 -8.39 -10.50
C ILE A 87 18.41 -7.12 -10.58
N ALA A 88 19.00 -6.01 -11.02
CA ALA A 88 18.32 -4.70 -11.08
C ALA A 88 16.98 -4.76 -11.83
N GLU A 89 16.96 -5.40 -13.00
CA GLU A 89 15.78 -5.57 -13.84
C GLU A 89 14.65 -6.34 -13.15
N GLN A 90 14.99 -7.36 -12.36
CA GLN A 90 13.99 -8.13 -11.58
C GLN A 90 13.41 -7.26 -10.48
N ARG A 91 14.25 -6.48 -9.80
CA ARG A 91 13.82 -5.59 -8.71
C ARG A 91 12.90 -4.50 -9.24
N GLU A 92 13.29 -3.81 -10.30
CA GLU A 92 12.47 -2.79 -10.97
C GLU A 92 11.13 -3.39 -11.39
N LYS A 93 11.14 -4.57 -12.00
CA LYS A 93 9.90 -5.23 -12.40
C LYS A 93 9.01 -5.62 -11.23
N LEU A 94 9.57 -6.06 -10.11
CA LEU A 94 8.79 -6.36 -8.90
C LEU A 94 8.17 -5.09 -8.29
N MET A 95 8.84 -3.94 -8.40
CA MET A 95 8.28 -2.65 -7.97
C MET A 95 7.09 -2.24 -8.85
N GLU A 96 7.19 -2.37 -10.18
CA GLU A 96 6.03 -2.12 -11.07
C GLU A 96 4.83 -3.04 -10.75
N ILE A 97 5.11 -4.27 -10.29
CA ILE A 97 4.06 -5.24 -9.92
C ILE A 97 3.43 -4.90 -8.56
N ALA A 98 4.14 -4.19 -7.68
CA ALA A 98 3.65 -3.79 -6.36
C ALA A 98 2.39 -2.90 -6.44
N GLU A 99 2.32 -2.05 -7.46
CA GLU A 99 1.22 -1.12 -7.74
C GLU A 99 0.02 -1.80 -8.41
N ARG A 100 0.17 -3.05 -8.87
CA ARG A 100 -0.89 -3.77 -9.60
C ARG A 100 -1.74 -4.66 -8.72
N CYS A 101 -1.56 -4.62 -7.39
CA CYS A 101 -2.34 -5.47 -6.51
C CYS A 101 -3.83 -5.07 -6.53
N PRO A 102 -4.79 -6.01 -6.41
CA PRO A 102 -6.21 -5.70 -6.48
C PRO A 102 -6.70 -4.61 -5.52
N VAL A 103 -6.12 -4.54 -4.31
CA VAL A 103 -6.49 -3.51 -3.32
C VAL A 103 -6.00 -2.13 -3.75
N HIS A 104 -4.80 -2.03 -4.33
CA HIS A 104 -4.30 -0.76 -4.88
C HIS A 104 -5.24 -0.27 -5.99
N GLN A 105 -5.59 -1.14 -6.94
CA GLN A 105 -6.52 -0.80 -8.02
C GLN A 105 -7.88 -0.32 -7.49
N THR A 106 -8.40 -0.97 -6.45
CA THR A 106 -9.66 -0.56 -5.81
C THR A 106 -9.54 0.87 -5.28
N LEU A 107 -8.48 1.17 -4.52
CA LEU A 107 -8.26 2.47 -3.88
C LEU A 107 -7.98 3.63 -4.86
N THR A 108 -7.49 3.33 -6.06
CA THR A 108 -7.18 4.34 -7.10
C THR A 108 -8.26 4.42 -8.18
N SER A 109 -9.32 3.62 -8.08
CA SER A 109 -10.44 3.61 -9.03
C SER A 109 -11.66 4.36 -8.50
N GLU A 110 -12.66 4.59 -9.35
CA GLU A 110 -13.96 5.07 -8.91
C GLU A 110 -14.67 3.97 -8.08
N ILE A 111 -14.95 4.26 -6.80
CA ILE A 111 -15.67 3.35 -5.90
C ILE A 111 -17.08 3.88 -5.64
N ASN A 112 -18.10 3.09 -6.00
CA ASN A 112 -19.50 3.41 -5.71
C ASN A 112 -19.99 2.72 -4.43
N ILE A 113 -19.98 3.44 -3.30
CA ILE A 113 -20.50 2.97 -2.01
C ILE A 113 -21.96 3.40 -1.85
N LYS A 114 -22.89 2.45 -1.75
CA LYS A 114 -24.32 2.71 -1.53
C LYS A 114 -24.69 2.47 -0.07
N THR A 115 -25.29 3.48 0.57
CA THR A 115 -25.82 3.38 1.94
C THR A 115 -27.33 3.30 1.93
N ARG A 116 -27.92 2.43 2.75
CA ARG A 116 -29.37 2.29 2.92
C ARG A 116 -29.70 2.18 4.40
N ALA A 117 -30.72 2.93 4.85
CA ALA A 117 -31.34 2.71 6.15
C ALA A 117 -32.31 1.53 6.05
N ILE A 118 -32.21 0.59 6.98
CA ILE A 118 -33.10 -0.57 7.14
C ILE A 118 -33.95 -0.40 8.38
#